data_AF-G6B278-F1
#
_entry.id   AF-G6B278-F1
#
_cell.length_a   1.000
_cell.length_b   1.000
_cell.length_c   1.000
_cell.angle_alpha   90.00
_cell.angle_beta   90.00
_cell.angle_gamma   90.00
#
_symmetry.space_group_name_H-M   'P 1'
#
loop_
_entity.id
_entity.type
_entity.pdbx_description
1 polymer ?
#
loop_
_entity_poly.entity_id
_entity_poly.type
_entity_poly.pdbx_seq_one_letter_code
_entity_poly.pdbx_strand_id
1 'polypeptide(L)'
;MHLFDEPRTAHVSFEDNDDASYNCNIISHNAKLIHREDGNYFMAIATVSTQGQNTPILQKYMKADVRIIVSNRTLWQQVFG
;
A
#
# COMPACT_ATOMS: atom_id res chain seq x y z
N MET A 1 -2.77 -11.77 -13.65
CA MET A 1 -3.17 -10.48 -13.06
C MET A 1 -2.00 -9.54 -13.21
N HIS A 2 -2.20 -8.37 -13.83
CA HIS A 2 -1.19 -7.31 -13.93
C HIS A 2 -1.39 -6.35 -12.75
N LEU A 3 -0.35 -6.06 -11.98
CA LEU A 3 -0.45 -5.21 -10.78
C LEU A 3 -0.27 -3.73 -11.15
N PHE A 4 0.96 -3.30 -11.40
CA PHE A 4 1.32 -1.97 -11.90
C PHE A 4 2.81 -1.95 -12.26
N ASP A 5 3.17 -1.31 -13.38
CA ASP A 5 4.58 -1.10 -13.78
C ASP A 5 5.11 0.29 -13.42
N GLU A 6 4.21 1.26 -13.30
CA GLU A 6 4.53 2.63 -12.95
C GLU A 6 4.66 2.79 -11.42
N PRO A 7 5.44 3.78 -10.94
CA PRO A 7 5.50 4.11 -9.52
C PRO A 7 4.12 4.34 -8.92
N ARG A 8 3.88 3.75 -7.75
CA ARG A 8 2.65 3.91 -6.95
C ARG A 8 2.96 4.38 -5.55
N THR A 9 1.96 4.97 -4.92
CA THR A 9 2.01 5.43 -3.53
C THR A 9 1.00 4.64 -2.72
N ALA A 10 1.40 4.21 -1.53
CA ALA A 10 0.53 3.67 -0.51
C ALA A 10 0.11 4.79 0.44
N HIS A 11 -1.19 4.89 0.70
CA HIS A 11 -1.73 5.62 1.82
C HIS A 11 -1.77 4.68 3.03
N VAL A 12 -1.07 5.03 4.10
CA VAL A 12 -0.91 4.18 5.28
C VAL A 12 -1.40 4.92 6.52
N SER A 13 -2.25 4.30 7.32
CA SER A 13 -2.56 4.72 8.69
C SER A 13 -2.25 3.58 9.67
N PHE A 14 -1.95 3.91 10.92
CA PHE A 14 -1.62 2.94 11.95
C PHE A 14 -2.71 2.91 13.02
N GLU A 15 -2.92 1.75 13.61
CA GLU A 15 -3.78 1.60 14.79
C GLU A 15 -3.33 2.59 15.89
N ASP A 16 -4.29 3.20 16.59
CA ASP A 16 -4.10 4.26 17.59
C ASP A 16 -3.52 5.59 17.06
N ASN A 17 -3.59 5.83 15.74
CA ASN A 17 -3.18 7.09 15.12
C ASN A 17 -4.16 7.53 14.02
N ASP A 18 -5.44 7.69 14.39
CA ASP A 18 -6.53 7.98 13.46
C ASP A 18 -6.38 9.31 12.72
N ASP A 19 -5.67 10.28 13.32
CA ASP A 19 -5.50 11.62 12.75
C ASP A 19 -4.32 11.73 11.77
N ALA A 20 -3.46 10.70 11.68
CA ALA A 20 -2.30 10.73 10.80
C ALA A 20 -2.36 9.65 9.72
N SER A 21 -2.13 10.09 8.49
CA SER A 21 -1.89 9.19 7.36
C SER A 21 -0.61 9.58 6.63
N TYR A 22 0.09 8.57 6.14
CA TYR A 22 1.40 8.70 5.52
C TYR A 22 1.30 8.28 4.06
N ASN A 23 1.75 9.16 3.18
CA ASN A 23 1.94 8.85 1.77
C ASN A 23 3.33 8.26 1.57
N CYS A 24 3.39 6.98 1.21
CA CYS A 24 4.61 6.22 1.12
C CYS A 24 4.81 5.72 -0.31
N ASN A 25 5.94 6.05 -0.93
CA ASN A 25 6.25 5.51 -2.24
C ASN A 25 6.52 4.00 -2.14
N ILE A 26 5.91 3.22 -3.04
CA ILE A 26 6.23 1.81 -3.20
C ILE A 26 7.61 1.72 -3.86
N ILE A 27 8.58 1.14 -3.16
CA ILE A 27 9.95 0.99 -3.65
C ILE A 27 10.15 -0.31 -4.42
N SER A 28 9.34 -1.34 -4.11
CA SER A 28 9.36 -2.60 -4.83
C SER A 28 8.07 -3.38 -4.57
N HIS A 29 7.77 -4.31 -5.47
CA HIS A 29 6.69 -5.27 -5.28
C HIS A 29 7.09 -6.61 -5.90
N ASN A 30 6.45 -7.69 -5.44
CA ASN A 30 6.60 -9.01 -6.01
C ASN A 30 5.31 -9.41 -6.71
N ALA A 31 5.38 -9.62 -8.02
CA ALA A 31 4.25 -10.04 -8.85
C ALA A 31 3.81 -11.50 -8.62
N LYS A 32 4.63 -12.31 -7.92
CA LYS A 32 4.25 -13.67 -7.54
C LYS A 32 3.17 -13.62 -6.46
N LEU A 33 2.01 -14.18 -6.78
CA LEU A 33 0.88 -14.25 -5.86
C LEU A 33 1.11 -15.32 -4.78
N ILE A 34 0.65 -15.01 -3.58
CA ILE A 34 0.64 -15.88 -2.40
C ILE A 34 -0.82 -16.24 -2.14
N HIS A 35 -1.16 -17.52 -2.32
CA HIS A 35 -2.50 -18.01 -2.06
C HIS A 35 -2.73 -18.20 -0.55
N ARG A 36 -3.89 -17.75 -0.06
CA ARG A 36 -4.40 -17.98 1.29
C ARG A 36 -5.88 -18.36 1.21
N GLU A 37 -6.44 -18.83 2.31
CA GLU A 37 -7.83 -19.29 2.39
C GLU A 37 -8.85 -18.23 1.93
N ASP A 38 -8.58 -16.96 2.22
CA ASP A 38 -9.45 -15.82 1.94
C ASP A 38 -9.11 -15.06 0.65
N GLY A 39 -8.09 -15.49 -0.10
CA GLY A 39 -7.77 -14.89 -1.38
C GLY A 39 -6.32 -15.00 -1.83
N ASN A 40 -5.98 -14.22 -2.86
CA ASN A 40 -4.63 -14.14 -3.41
C ASN A 40 -4.01 -12.79 -3.06
N TYR A 41 -2.80 -12.86 -2.51
CA TYR A 41 -2.07 -11.70 -2.02
C TYR A 41 -0.80 -11.48 -2.84
N PHE A 42 -0.31 -10.25 -2.89
CA PHE A 42 1.02 -9.93 -3.38
C PHE A 42 1.76 -9.10 -2.32
N MET A 43 3.08 -9.06 -2.42
CA MET A 43 3.90 -8.28 -1.50
C MET A 43 4.32 -6.96 -2.14
N ALA A 44 4.07 -5.84 -1.46
CA ALA A 44 4.62 -4.53 -1.79
C ALA A 44 5.43 -4.01 -0.61
N ILE A 45 6.54 -3.35 -0.90
CA ILE A 45 7.43 -2.76 0.09
C ILE A 45 7.43 -1.24 -0.12
N ALA A 46 7.23 -0.51 0.97
CA ALA A 46 7.31 0.95 1.03
C ALA A 46 8.14 1.36 2.25
N THR A 47 8.67 2.58 2.21
CA THR A 47 9.35 3.19 3.36
C THR A 47 8.50 4.33 3.90
N VAL A 48 8.23 4.30 5.20
CA VAL A 48 7.51 5.36 5.92
C VAL A 48 8.54 6.27 6.56
N SER A 49 8.53 7.56 6.22
CA SER A 49 9.33 8.57 6.91
C SER A 49 8.45 9.38 7.86
N THR A 50 8.75 9.33 9.16
CA THR A 50 8.10 10.14 10.20
C THR A 50 8.80 11.49 10.43
N GLN A 51 9.87 11.77 9.68
CA GLN A 51 10.70 12.95 9.86
C GLN A 51 9.92 14.23 9.55
N GLY A 52 9.77 15.10 10.55
CA GLY A 52 9.11 16.41 10.41
C GLY A 52 7.63 16.47 10.82
N GLN A 53 7.02 15.34 11.18
CA GLN A 53 5.67 15.32 11.77
C GLN A 53 5.79 14.94 13.26
N ASN A 54 5.01 15.57 14.15
CA ASN A 54 4.90 15.26 15.59
C ASN A 54 4.26 13.87 15.79
N THR A 55 4.93 12.85 15.30
CA THR A 55 4.33 11.54 15.07
C THR A 55 4.67 10.61 16.21
N PRO A 56 3.68 9.82 16.69
CA PRO A 56 3.95 8.79 17.66
C PRO A 56 5.01 7.83 17.12
N ILE A 57 5.87 7.34 18.01
CA ILE A 57 6.96 6.41 17.66
C ILE A 57 6.34 5.15 17.07
N LEU A 58 6.49 4.95 15.76
CA LEU A 58 6.04 3.74 15.09
C LEU A 58 6.85 2.55 15.61
N GLN A 59 6.15 1.55 16.14
CA GLN A 59 6.75 0.32 16.63
C GLN A 59 6.72 -0.77 15.55
N LYS A 60 7.68 -1.70 15.64
CA LYS A 60 7.66 -2.88 14.76
C LYS A 60 6.40 -3.68 15.00
N TYR A 61 5.82 -4.21 13.92
CA TYR A 61 4.63 -5.05 13.93
C TYR A 61 3.32 -4.35 14.33
N MET A 62 3.31 -3.01 14.38
CA MET A 62 2.03 -2.29 14.46
C MET A 62 1.14 -2.65 13.28
N LYS A 63 -0.14 -2.85 13.58
CA LYS A 63 -1.16 -3.02 12.55
C LYS A 63 -1.33 -1.70 11.79
N ALA A 64 -1.47 -1.81 10.49
CA ALA A 64 -1.67 -0.67 9.60
C ALA A 64 -2.83 -0.94 8.65
N ASP A 65 -3.62 0.09 8.38
CA ASP A 65 -4.52 0.12 7.23
C ASP A 65 -3.77 0.69 6.03
N VAL A 66 -3.83 0.01 4.89
CA VAL A 66 -3.05 0.35 3.71
C VAL A 66 -3.94 0.37 2.48
N ARG A 67 -3.93 1.50 1.78
CA ARG A 67 -4.60 1.66 0.49
C ARG A 67 -3.58 1.97 -0.60
N ILE A 68 -3.60 1.19 -1.68
CA ILE A 68 -2.80 1.42 -2.89
C ILE A 68 -3.76 1.59 -4.07
N ILE A 69 -3.60 2.67 -4.83
CA ILE A 69 -4.27 2.81 -6.13
C ILE A 69 -3.36 2.15 -7.18
N VAL A 70 -3.77 1.00 -7.69
CA VAL A 70 -2.95 0.23 -8.65
C VAL A 70 -3.09 0.75 -10.09
N SER A 71 -4.20 1.42 -10.40
CA SER A 71 -4.51 1.98 -11.72
C SER A 71 -5.43 3.19 -11.60
N ASN A 72 -5.22 4.18 -12.46
CA ASN A 72 -6.14 5.32 -12.62
C ASN A 72 -7.32 4.98 -13.55
N ARG A 73 -7.34 3.76 -14.10
CA ARG A 73 -8.47 3.24 -14.89
C ARG A 73 -9.38 2.42 -13.99
N THR A 74 -10.68 2.56 -14.22
CA THR A 74 -11.65 1.60 -13.70
C THR A 74 -11.42 0.23 -14.34
N LEU A 75 -11.90 -0.84 -13.68
CA LEU A 75 -11.86 -2.20 -14.25
C LEU A 75 -12.47 -2.23 -15.66
N TRP A 76 -13.55 -1.49 -15.88
CA TRP A 76 -14.21 -1.41 -17.19
C TRP A 76 -13.35 -0.75 -18.26
N GLN A 77 -12.65 0.34 -17.94
CA GLN A 77 -11.70 0.98 -18.86
C GLN A 77 -10.46 0.12 -19.15
N GLN A 78 -10.16 -0.87 -18.31
CA GLN A 78 -9.07 -1.81 -18.55
C GLN A 78 -9.51 -3.03 -19.37
N VAL A 79 -10.75 -3.49 -19.22
CA VAL A 79 -11.29 -4.66 -19.94
C VAL A 79 -11.88 -4.29 -21.30
N PHE A 80 -12.44 -3.09 -21.43
CA PHE A 80 -13.16 -2.65 -22.64
C PHE A 80 -12.57 -1.40 -23.32
N GLY A 81 -11.49 -0.85 -22.78
CA GLY A 81 -10.83 0.36 -23.31
C GLY A 81 -9.58 0.07 -24.11
#